data_AF-A0A932Y0I1-F1
#
_entry.id   AF-A0A932Y0I1-F1
#
_cell.length_a   1.000
_cell.length_b   1.000
_cell.length_c   1.000
_cell.angle_alpha   90.00
_cell.angle_beta   90.00
_cell.angle_gamma   90.00
#
_symmetry.space_group_name_H-M   'P 1'
#
loop_
_entity.id
_entity.type
_entity.pdbx_description
1 polymer ?
#
loop_
_entity_poly.entity_id
_entity_poly.type
_entity_poly.pdbx_seq_one_letter_code
_entity_poly.pdbx_strand_id
1 'polypeptide(L)' 'LLRGGRVKDLPGVRYHIVRGILDTAGVEGRKQQRSKYGAKRPKNA' A
#
# COMPACT_ATOMS: atom_id res chain seq x y z
N LEU A 1 4.50 -9.32 -2.12
CA LEU A 1 4.21 -9.13 -3.57
C LEU A 1 4.72 -7.76 -4.03
N LEU A 2 5.41 -7.71 -5.18
CA LEU A 2 5.93 -6.46 -5.74
C LEU A 2 5.03 -5.94 -6.86
N ARG A 3 4.95 -4.62 -6.97
CA ARG A 3 4.23 -3.89 -8.02
C ARG A 3 5.23 -2.97 -8.74
N GLY A 4 5.06 -2.79 -10.04
CA GLY A 4 5.83 -1.81 -10.81
C GLY A 4 5.59 -0.37 -10.33
N GLY A 5 6.64 0.44 -10.39
CA GLY A 5 6.57 1.87 -10.13
C GLY A 5 7.84 2.39 -9.48
N ARG A 6 8.48 3.36 -10.14
CA ARG A 6 9.70 3.99 -9.67
C ARG A 6 9.37 5.10 -8.68
N VAL A 7 10.14 5.18 -7.60
CA VAL A 7 10.18 6.38 -6.75
C VAL A 7 11.03 7.43 -7.47
N LYS A 8 10.43 8.57 -7.80
CA LYS A 8 11.07 9.61 -8.62
C LYS A 8 12.39 10.08 -8.01
N ASP A 9 12.38 10.29 -6.70
CA ASP A 9 13.46 10.98 -5.99
C ASP A 9 14.63 10.06 -5.61
N LEU A 10 14.46 8.74 -5.71
CA LEU A 10 15.46 7.76 -5.29
C LEU A 10 16.00 6.96 -6.49
N PRO A 11 17.31 7.05 -6.79
CA PRO A 11 17.92 6.17 -7.77
C PRO A 11 17.94 4.73 -7.24
N GLY A 12 17.55 3.76 -8.09
CA GLY A 12 17.55 2.33 -7.75
C GLY A 12 16.21 1.79 -7.20
N VAL A 13 15.31 2.64 -6.68
CA VAL A 13 14.00 2.19 -6.17
C VAL A 13 12.97 2.14 -7.30
N ARG A 14 12.88 0.97 -7.95
CA ARG A 14 12.06 0.74 -9.16
C ARG A 14 10.71 0.06 -8.92
N TYR A 15 10.45 -0.39 -7.70
CA TYR A 15 9.28 -1.18 -7.35
C TYR A 15 8.66 -0.70 -6.04
N HIS A 16 7.36 -0.94 -5.91
CA HIS A 16 6.63 -0.76 -4.66
C HIS A 16 6.15 -2.10 -4.12
N ILE A 17 6.06 -2.18 -2.79
CA ILE A 17 5.47 -3.31 -2.11
C ILE A 17 3.94 -3.16 -2.13
N VAL A 18 3.23 -4.20 -2.53
CA VAL A 18 1.77 -4.27 -2.35
C VAL A 18 1.48 -4.49 -0.86
N ARG A 19 0.60 -3.67 -0.29
CA ARG A 19 0.24 -3.70 1.14
C ARG A 19 -1.02 -4.54 1.37
N GLY A 20 -1.08 -5.26 2.48
CA GLY A 20 -2.23 -6.09 2.87
C GLY A 20 -2.25 -7.46 2.18
N ILE A 21 -1.10 -7.98 1.75
CA ILE A 21 -0.96 -9.30 1.13
C ILE A 21 0.34 -9.99 1.61
N LEU A 22 0.29 -11.30 1.84
CA LEU A 22 1.36 -12.06 2.50
C LEU A 22 1.70 -11.41 3.86
N ASP A 23 2.98 -11.26 4.18
CA ASP A 23 3.46 -10.76 5.48
C ASP A 23 3.37 -9.23 5.63
N THR A 24 2.93 -8.50 4.60
CA THR A 24 2.91 -7.03 4.64
C THR A 24 1.57 -6.50 5.15
N ALA A 25 1.59 -5.88 6.32
CA ALA A 25 0.40 -5.25 6.90
C ALA A 25 -0.07 -4.03 6.10
N GLY A 26 -1.39 -3.83 6.08
CA GLY A 26 -2.03 -2.62 5.58
C GLY A 26 -1.86 -1.43 6.53
N VAL A 27 -2.26 -0.25 6.09
CA VAL A 27 -2.22 0.97 6.93
C VAL A 27 -3.50 1.06 7.77
N GLU A 28 -3.35 1.14 9.09
CA GLU A 28 -4.48 1.28 10.01
C GLU A 28 -5.13 2.68 9.90
N GLY A 29 -6.45 2.74 10.07
CA GLY A 29 -7.20 4.00 10.13
C GLY A 29 -7.27 4.81 8.82
N ARG A 30 -6.71 4.31 7.70
CA ARG A 30 -6.72 5.03 6.42
C ARG A 30 -8.13 5.09 5.81
N LYS A 31 -8.75 6.27 5.85
CA LYS A 31 -10.12 6.48 5.32
C LYS A 31 -10.17 6.73 3.80
N GLN A 32 -9.14 7.34 3.21
CA GLN A 32 -9.06 7.66 1.78
C GLN A 32 -7.98 6.84 1.04
N GLN A 33 -8.23 6.50 -0.23
CA GLN A 33 -7.34 5.67 -1.06
C GLN A 33 -6.97 4.32 -0.42
N ARG A 34 -7.88 3.76 0.38
CA ARG A 34 -7.69 2.56 1.21
C ARG A 34 -7.22 1.33 0.43
N SER A 35 -7.66 1.18 -0.82
CA SER A 35 -7.28 0.06 -1.70
C SER A 35 -5.78 0.02 -2.01
N LYS A 36 -5.13 1.18 -2.15
CA LYS A 36 -3.67 1.26 -2.40
C LYS A 36 -2.85 0.82 -1.19
N TYR A 37 -3.37 1.06 0.01
CA TYR A 37 -2.67 0.86 1.27
C TYR A 37 -3.13 -0.37 2.06
N GLY A 38 -3.97 -1.23 1.45
CA GLY A 38 -4.44 -2.46 2.10
C GLY A 38 -5.35 -2.23 3.30
N ALA A 39 -6.04 -1.08 3.36
CA ALA A 39 -6.94 -0.75 4.46
C ALA A 39 -8.38 -1.20 4.14
N LYS A 40 -9.00 -1.94 5.06
CA LYS A 40 -10.40 -2.39 4.92
C LYS A 40 -11.36 -1.23 5.15
N ARG A 41 -12.56 -1.31 4.55
CA ARG A 41 -13.62 -0.33 4.81
C ARG A 41 -14.06 -0.49 6.28
N PRO A 42 -14.04 0.59 7.09
CA PRO A 42 -14.58 0.52 8.44
C PRO A 42 -16.07 0.18 8.37
N LYS A 43 -16.53 -0.72 9.25
CA LYS A 43 -17.93 -1.20 9.27
C LYS A 43 -18.92 -0.14 9.78
N ASN A 44 -18.42 0.84 10.54
CA ASN A 44 -19.25 1.83 11.24
C ASN A 44 -19.21 3.21 10.59
N ALA A 45 -19.00 3.29 9.27
CA ALA A 45 -18.87 4.54 8.52
C ALA A 45 -20.04 4.76 7.57
#